data_AF-A0A4Y8SPL5-F1
#
_entry.id   AF-A0A4Y8SPL5-F1
#
_cell.length_a   1.000
_cell.length_b   1.000
_cell.length_c   1.000
_cell.angle_alpha   90.00
_cell.angle_beta   90.00
_cell.angle_gamma   90.00
#
_symmetry.space_group_name_H-M   'P 1'
#
loop_
_entity.id
_entity.type
_entity.pdbx_description
1 polymer ?
#
loop_
_entity_poly.entity_id
_entity_poly.type
_entity_poly.pdbx_seq_one_letter_code
_entity_poly.pdbx_strand_id
1 'polypeptide(L)'
;MKTILTQSAQLRSVKINRLAYAGLLFAAIVFLILKDWQNGFCMLGISLVADPFDYRVTWAKRPLWQRSWLIVHLAILFAAMIYLLISKF
;
A
#
# COMPACT_ATOMS: atom_id res chain seq x y z
N MET A 1 -27.87 -17.26 -6.05
CA MET A 1 -28.01 -16.24 -4.99
C MET A 1 -26.71 -15.99 -4.20
N LYS A 2 -25.98 -17.03 -3.74
CA LYS A 2 -24.73 -16.91 -2.96
C LYS A 2 -23.58 -16.18 -3.69
N THR A 3 -23.50 -16.28 -5.01
CA THR A 3 -22.49 -15.65 -5.87
C THR A 3 -22.62 -14.13 -5.98
N ILE A 4 -23.84 -13.60 -5.88
CA ILE A 4 -24.12 -12.17 -6.06
C ILE A 4 -23.82 -11.41 -4.76
N LEU A 5 -24.18 -12.00 -3.61
CA LEU A 5 -23.91 -11.45 -2.28
C LEU A 5 -22.41 -11.43 -1.94
N THR A 6 -21.65 -12.40 -2.45
CA THR A 6 -20.19 -12.45 -2.29
C THR A 6 -19.47 -11.46 -3.20
N GLN A 7 -19.97 -11.22 -4.41
CA GLN A 7 -19.41 -10.22 -5.33
C GLN A 7 -19.61 -8.78 -4.84
N SER A 8 -20.79 -8.44 -4.32
CA SER A 8 -21.09 -7.08 -3.83
C SER A 8 -20.32 -6.72 -2.54
N ALA A 9 -20.19 -7.67 -1.61
CA ALA A 9 -19.35 -7.54 -0.42
C ALA A 9 -17.87 -7.36 -0.80
N GLN A 10 -17.41 -8.03 -1.85
CA GLN A 10 -16.04 -7.95 -2.30
C GLN A 10 -15.71 -6.65 -3.04
N LEU A 11 -16.58 -6.18 -3.93
CA LEU A 11 -16.43 -4.86 -4.55
C LEU A 11 -16.37 -3.75 -3.48
N ARG A 12 -17.11 -3.92 -2.38
CA ARG A 12 -17.02 -3.03 -1.22
C ARG A 12 -15.65 -3.12 -0.54
N SER A 13 -15.12 -4.32 -0.30
CA SER A 13 -13.79 -4.51 0.30
C SER A 13 -12.66 -3.91 -0.54
N VAL A 14 -12.65 -4.12 -1.86
CA VAL A 14 -11.62 -3.51 -2.74
C VAL A 14 -11.71 -1.98 -2.74
N LYS A 15 -12.93 -1.40 -2.71
CA LYS A 15 -13.12 0.04 -2.57
C LYS A 15 -12.61 0.58 -1.23
N ILE A 16 -12.86 -0.14 -0.13
CA ILE A 16 -12.36 0.21 1.20
C ILE A 16 -10.83 0.16 1.24
N ASN A 17 -10.22 -0.91 0.73
CA ASN A 17 -8.77 -1.04 0.68
C ASN A 17 -8.14 0.07 -0.15
N ARG A 18 -8.74 0.42 -1.30
CA ARG A 18 -8.26 1.53 -2.13
C ARG A 18 -8.36 2.88 -1.41
N LEU A 19 -9.43 3.11 -0.66
CA LEU A 19 -9.59 4.32 0.14
C LEU A 19 -8.57 4.36 1.29
N ALA A 20 -8.35 3.23 1.96
CA ALA A 20 -7.34 3.09 3.01
C ALA A 20 -5.93 3.33 2.44
N TYR A 21 -5.60 2.71 1.30
CA TYR A 21 -4.35 2.93 0.57
C TYR A 21 -4.12 4.41 0.31
N ALA A 22 -5.09 5.09 -0.30
CA ALA A 22 -4.97 6.50 -0.65
C ALA A 22 -4.84 7.40 0.60
N GLY A 23 -5.62 7.14 1.65
CA GLY A 23 -5.56 7.89 2.90
C GLY A 23 -4.23 7.71 3.63
N LEU A 24 -3.72 6.47 3.71
CA LEU A 24 -2.44 6.16 4.35
C LEU A 24 -1.26 6.71 3.54
N LEU A 25 -1.32 6.61 2.22
CA LEU A 25 -0.29 7.19 1.34
C LEU A 25 -0.28 8.72 1.46
N PHE A 26 -1.44 9.36 1.51
CA PHE A 26 -1.54 10.80 1.72
C PHE A 26 -0.97 11.20 3.09
N ALA A 27 -1.34 10.48 4.15
CA ALA A 27 -0.79 10.70 5.48
C ALA A 27 0.74 10.53 5.51
N ALA A 28 1.27 9.51 4.83
CA ALA A 28 2.71 9.32 4.70
C ALA A 28 3.41 10.53 4.05
N ILE A 29 2.85 11.05 2.95
CA ILE A 29 3.37 12.25 2.27
C ILE A 29 3.34 13.45 3.22
N VAL A 30 2.27 13.65 3.98
CA VAL A 30 2.17 14.74 4.96
C VAL A 30 3.26 14.62 6.02
N PHE A 31 3.45 13.45 6.63
CA PHE A 31 4.51 13.24 7.63
C PHE A 31 5.92 13.46 7.06
N LEU A 32 6.16 13.06 5.81
CA LEU A 32 7.43 13.31 5.12
C LEU A 32 7.68 14.81 4.91
N ILE A 33 6.64 15.58 4.54
CA ILE A 33 6.74 17.05 4.41
C ILE A 33 7.01 17.70 5.77
N LEU A 34 6.38 17.20 6.83
CA LEU A 34 6.63 17.64 8.22
C LEU A 34 8.01 17.22 8.76
N LYS A 35 8.83 16.54 7.94
CA LYS A 35 10.15 16.01 8.32
C LYS A 35 10.11 14.97 9.43
N ASP A 36 8.93 14.39 9.69
CA ASP A 36 8.78 13.23 10.56
C ASP A 36 8.98 11.95 9.73
N TRP A 37 10.26 11.69 9.42
CA TRP A 37 10.67 10.59 8.55
C TRP A 37 10.24 9.23 9.10
N GLN A 38 10.31 9.04 10.43
CA GLN A 38 9.98 7.77 11.06
C GLN A 38 8.49 7.44 10.89
N ASN A 39 7.60 8.38 11.23
CA ASN A 39 6.16 8.15 11.07
C ASN A 39 5.74 8.14 9.59
N GLY A 40 6.38 8.94 8.73
CA GLY A 40 6.17 8.94 7.29
C GLY A 40 6.47 7.59 6.63
N PHE A 41 7.60 6.97 6.96
CA PHE A 41 7.95 5.65 6.43
C PHE A 41 7.08 4.53 7.01
N CYS A 42 6.70 4.60 8.30
CA CYS A 42 5.71 3.68 8.88
C CYS A 42 4.37 3.75 8.12
N MET A 43 3.85 4.96 7.86
CA MET A 43 2.61 5.16 7.11
C MET A 43 2.71 4.68 5.66
N LEU A 44 3.85 4.88 4.98
CA LEU A 44 4.13 4.30 3.66
C LEU A 44 4.05 2.77 3.70
N GLY A 45 4.65 2.14 4.71
CA GLY A 45 4.61 0.69 4.89
C GLY A 45 3.21 0.14 5.13
N ILE A 46 2.42 0.79 6.00
CA ILE A 46 1.03 0.40 6.26
C ILE A 46 0.17 0.58 5.01
N SER A 47 0.41 1.64 4.22
CA SER A 47 -0.28 1.85 2.94
C SER A 47 -0.07 0.67 2.00
N LEU A 48 1.14 0.09 1.95
CA LEU A 48 1.43 -1.06 1.11
C LEU A 48 0.66 -2.33 1.53
N VAL A 49 0.43 -2.51 2.85
CA VAL A 49 -0.38 -3.62 3.38
C VAL A 49 -1.85 -3.45 2.99
N ALA A 50 -2.34 -2.21 2.91
CA ALA A 50 -3.67 -1.89 2.39
C ALA A 50 -3.73 -2.01 0.86
N ASP A 51 -3.34 -3.16 0.31
CA ASP A 51 -3.29 -3.44 -1.14
C ASP A 51 -4.60 -2.99 -1.84
N PRO A 52 -4.54 -2.00 -2.75
CA PRO A 52 -5.73 -1.45 -3.41
C PRO A 52 -6.29 -2.35 -4.51
N PHE A 53 -5.64 -3.49 -4.79
CA PHE A 53 -6.00 -4.44 -5.84
C PHE A 53 -6.83 -5.62 -5.31
N ASP A 54 -7.33 -6.45 -6.23
CA ASP A 54 -8.15 -7.61 -5.87
C ASP A 54 -7.28 -8.75 -5.28
N TYR A 55 -7.58 -9.11 -4.03
CA TYR A 55 -6.89 -10.18 -3.30
C TYR A 55 -7.19 -11.59 -3.83
N ARG A 56 -8.23 -11.78 -4.65
CA ARG A 56 -8.54 -13.10 -5.26
C ARG A 56 -7.60 -13.48 -6.38
N VAL A 57 -7.03 -12.49 -7.05
CA VAL A 57 -6.09 -12.76 -8.15
C VAL A 57 -4.77 -13.15 -7.51
N THR A 58 -4.45 -14.44 -7.60
CA THR A 58 -3.17 -14.98 -7.17
C THR A 58 -2.04 -14.18 -7.80
N TRP A 59 -0.92 -14.03 -7.10
CA TRP A 59 0.20 -13.22 -7.55
C TRP A 59 0.58 -13.52 -9.01
N ALA A 60 0.66 -14.80 -9.39
CA ALA A 60 0.99 -15.26 -10.74
C ALA A 60 -0.04 -14.93 -11.83
N LYS A 61 -1.28 -14.56 -11.49
CA LYS A 61 -2.32 -14.12 -12.44
C LYS A 61 -2.53 -12.61 -12.47
N ARG A 62 -1.88 -11.84 -11.59
CA ARG A 62 -1.99 -10.37 -11.59
C ARG A 62 -1.37 -9.76 -12.85
N PRO A 63 -1.94 -8.71 -13.45
CA PRO A 63 -1.28 -8.01 -14.56
C PRO A 63 0.08 -7.47 -14.11
N LEU A 64 1.05 -7.46 -15.05
CA LEU A 64 2.44 -7.10 -14.75
C LEU A 64 2.56 -5.70 -14.12
N TRP A 65 1.81 -4.72 -14.62
CA TRP A 65 1.78 -3.35 -14.07
C TRP A 65 1.45 -3.30 -12.57
N GLN A 66 0.46 -4.07 -12.09
CA GLN A 66 0.09 -4.07 -10.67
C GLN A 66 1.21 -4.63 -9.80
N ARG A 67 1.86 -5.71 -10.26
CA ARG A 67 3.00 -6.30 -9.55
C ARG A 67 4.19 -5.35 -9.52
N SER A 68 4.51 -4.75 -10.66
CA SER A 68 5.59 -3.77 -10.77
C SER A 68 5.35 -2.58 -9.83
N TRP A 69 4.13 -2.06 -9.75
CA TRP A 69 3.79 -0.99 -8.80
C TRP A 69 4.04 -1.38 -7.34
N LEU A 70 3.55 -2.56 -6.93
CA LEU A 70 3.76 -3.09 -5.57
C LEU A 70 5.25 -3.29 -5.25
N ILE A 71 6.03 -3.81 -6.21
CA ILE A 71 7.48 -4.02 -6.04
C ILE A 71 8.21 -2.68 -5.96
N VAL A 72 7.89 -1.72 -6.84
CA VAL A 72 8.51 -0.38 -6.83
C VAL A 72 8.20 0.33 -5.52
N HIS A 73 6.96 0.28 -5.06
CA HIS A 73 6.57 0.88 -3.78
C HIS A 73 7.32 0.21 -2.61
N LEU A 74 7.40 -1.12 -2.60
CA LEU A 74 8.18 -1.86 -1.60
C LEU A 74 9.67 -1.47 -1.63
N ALA A 75 10.25 -1.33 -2.82
CA ALA A 75 11.64 -0.92 -2.98
C ALA A 75 11.89 0.50 -2.46
N ILE A 76 10.97 1.44 -2.71
CA ILE A 76 11.02 2.81 -2.17
C ILE A 76 10.99 2.76 -0.64
N LEU A 77 10.10 1.96 -0.04
CA LEU A 77 10.02 1.81 1.41
C LEU A 77 11.33 1.25 2.00
N PHE A 78 11.90 0.20 1.41
CA PHE A 78 13.17 -0.36 1.87
C PHE A 78 14.33 0.63 1.73
N ALA A 79 14.42 1.33 0.60
CA ALA A 79 15.44 2.36 0.39
C ALA A 79 15.32 3.48 1.43
N ALA A 80 14.09 3.93 1.70
CA ALA A 80 13.80 4.92 2.72
C ALA A 80 14.18 4.45 4.14
N MET A 81 13.87 3.20 4.48
CA MET A 81 14.18 2.62 5.78
C MET A 81 15.70 2.46 5.98
N ILE A 82 16.43 2.04 4.93
CA ILE A 82 17.90 1.94 4.95
C ILE A 82 18.52 3.33 5.11
N TYR A 83 18.03 4.32 4.36
CA TYR A 83 18.50 5.71 4.50
C TYR A 83 18.31 6.24 5.93
N LEU A 84 17.13 6.00 6.52
CA LEU A 84 16.87 6.40 7.91
C LEU A 84 17.83 5.71 8.89
N LEU A 85 18.08 4.41 8.70
CA LEU A 85 18.98 3.65 9.54
C LEU A 85 20.40 4.22 9.48
N ILE A 86 20.93 4.49 8.28
CA ILE A 86 22.26 5.09 8.10
C ILE A 86 22.31 6.50 8.68
N SER A 87 21.27 7.32 8.49
CA SER A 87 21.25 8.71 8.98
C SER A 87 21.20 8.86 10.50
N LYS A 88 20.80 7.80 11.22
CA LYS A 88 20.74 7.77 12.69
C LYS A 88 22.04 7.29 13.34
N PHE A 89 22.95 6.69 12.58
CA PHE A 89 24.29 6.30 13.03
C PHE A 89 25.30 7.41 12.73
#